data_AF-A0A8X7VQE6-F1
#
_entry.id   AF-A0A8X7VQE6-F1
#
_cell.length_a   1.000
_cell.length_b   1.000
_cell.length_c   1.000
_cell.angle_alpha   90.00
_cell.angle_beta   90.00
_cell.angle_gamma   90.00
#
_symmetry.space_group_name_H-M   'P 1'
#
loop_
_entity.id
_entity.type
_entity.pdbx_description
1 polymer ?
#
loop_
_entity_poly.entity_id
_entity_poly.type
_entity_poly.pdbx_seq_one_letter_code
_entity_poly.pdbx_strand_id
1 'polypeptide(L)'
;MSNCAWSEDFPMGRCRYLRFEGSDHRPLISYFNSDRPKRKGLFRFNRSLTEQEEVTRIVDESWHHSPLDSVIQKLNECRKGIIKWAKEQQVQSNLVIQQS
;
A
#
# COMPACT_ATOMS: atom_id res chain seq x y z
N MET A 1 -8.80 7.82 -15.32
CA MET A 1 -8.64 7.56 -13.87
C MET A 1 -7.16 7.60 -13.54
N SER A 2 -6.75 8.18 -12.40
CA SER A 2 -5.35 7.98 -11.97
C SER A 2 -5.26 6.54 -11.50
N ASN A 3 -4.49 5.73 -12.22
CA ASN A 3 -4.30 4.33 -11.89
C ASN A 3 -3.36 4.20 -10.68
N CYS A 4 -3.31 3.02 -10.06
CA CYS A 4 -2.47 2.77 -8.88
C CYS A 4 -1.00 3.09 -9.16
N ALA A 5 -0.48 2.69 -10.32
CA ALA A 5 0.90 2.97 -10.75
C ALA A 5 1.23 4.48 -10.71
N TRP A 6 0.36 5.34 -11.28
CA TRP A 6 0.56 6.79 -11.21
C TRP A 6 0.60 7.33 -9.77
N SER A 7 -0.23 6.78 -8.89
CA SER A 7 -0.24 7.18 -7.47
C SER A 7 1.00 6.71 -6.71
N GLU A 8 1.65 5.65 -7.16
CA GLU A 8 2.89 5.11 -6.61
C GLU A 8 4.08 5.97 -7.05
N ASP A 9 4.16 6.29 -8.35
CA ASP A 9 5.23 7.12 -8.93
C ASP A 9 5.15 8.58 -8.46
N PHE A 10 3.94 9.11 -8.31
CA PHE A 10 3.69 10.50 -7.94
C PHE A 10 2.84 10.60 -6.66
N PRO A 11 3.39 10.27 -5.47
CA PRO A 11 2.63 10.22 -4.22
C PRO A 11 2.06 11.57 -3.76
N MET A 12 2.64 12.66 -4.28
CA MET A 12 2.20 14.05 -4.06
C MET A 12 1.24 14.54 -5.16
N GLY A 13 1.17 13.84 -6.29
CA GLY A 13 0.28 14.13 -7.40
C GLY A 13 -1.17 13.84 -7.01
N ARG A 14 -2.02 14.86 -7.05
CA ARG A 14 -3.48 14.66 -6.95
C ARG A 14 -4.09 14.91 -8.30
N CYS A 15 -4.91 13.98 -8.78
CA CYS A 15 -5.59 14.10 -10.05
C CYS A 15 -7.10 14.30 -9.85
N ARG A 16 -7.70 15.22 -10.60
CA ARG A 16 -9.14 15.44 -10.64
C ARG A 16 -9.64 15.38 -12.08
N TYR A 17 -10.64 14.55 -12.32
CA TYR A 17 -11.38 14.53 -13.58
C TYR A 17 -12.47 15.59 -13.52
N LEU A 18 -12.41 16.56 -14.41
CA LEU A 18 -13.49 17.53 -14.55
C LEU A 18 -14.60 16.94 -15.42
N ARG A 19 -15.85 17.28 -15.08
CA ARG A 19 -16.98 17.01 -15.96
C ARG A 19 -17.00 18.08 -17.04
N PHE A 20 -17.16 17.67 -18.28
CA PHE A 20 -17.43 18.55 -19.40
C PHE A 20 -18.74 18.09 -20.03
N GLU A 21 -19.77 18.92 -20.01
CA GLU A 21 -21.05 18.57 -20.62
C GLU A 21 -20.92 18.68 -22.14
N GLY A 22 -21.29 17.62 -22.86
CA GLY A 22 -21.18 17.53 -24.32
C GLY A 22 -19.99 16.73 -24.85
N SER A 23 -19.13 16.17 -23.99
CA SER A 23 -18.13 15.17 -24.37
C SER A 23 -18.01 14.08 -23.31
N ASP A 24 -17.80 12.85 -23.77
CA ASP A 24 -17.41 11.70 -22.95
C ASP A 24 -15.95 11.77 -22.48
N HIS A 25 -15.11 12.58 -23.15
CA HIS A 25 -13.76 12.89 -22.71
C HIS A 25 -13.77 13.82 -21.49
N ARG A 26 -13.07 13.39 -20.42
CA ARG A 26 -12.95 14.14 -19.17
C ARG A 26 -11.57 14.77 -19.03
N PRO A 27 -11.45 16.11 -19.04
CA PRO A 27 -10.18 16.78 -18.77
C PRO A 27 -9.60 16.35 -17.41
N LEU A 28 -8.29 16.10 -17.38
CA LEU A 28 -7.56 15.71 -16.19
C LEU A 28 -6.71 16.89 -15.69
N ILE A 29 -6.93 17.31 -14.45
CA ILE A 29 -6.07 18.28 -13.77
C ILE A 29 -5.22 17.55 -12.74
N SER A 30 -3.91 17.76 -12.78
CA SER A 30 -2.95 17.25 -11.81
C SER A 30 -2.39 18.40 -10.96
N TYR A 31 -2.49 18.27 -9.65
CA TYR A 31 -1.92 19.21 -8.68
C TYR A 31 -0.66 18.61 -8.07
N PHE A 32 0.42 19.39 -8.07
CA PHE A 32 1.67 19.07 -7.37
C PHE A 32 1.85 20.11 -6.28
N ASN A 33 1.51 19.77 -5.04
CA ASN A 33 1.63 20.70 -3.91
C ASN A 33 2.86 20.32 -3.07
N SER A 34 3.67 21.31 -2.69
CA SER A 34 4.91 21.12 -1.92
C SER A 34 4.64 20.92 -0.42
N ASP A 35 3.51 21.42 0.08
CA ASP A 35 3.17 21.31 1.50
C ASP A 35 2.60 19.93 1.85
N ARG A 36 3.14 19.36 2.93
CA ARG A 36 2.74 18.07 3.52
C ARG A 36 1.75 18.31 4.67
N PRO A 37 0.44 18.43 4.46
CA PRO A 37 -0.49 18.34 5.58
C PRO A 37 -0.32 16.95 6.23
N LYS A 38 -0.24 16.88 7.57
CA LYS A 38 -0.24 15.61 8.31
C LYS A 38 -1.51 14.84 7.96
N ARG A 39 -1.40 13.90 7.02
CA ARG A 39 -2.52 13.05 6.61
C ARG A 39 -2.80 12.06 7.74
N LYS A 40 -4.05 11.99 8.23
CA LYS A 40 -4.64 10.68 8.53
C LYS A 40 -4.57 9.93 7.21
N GLY A 41 -3.55 9.08 7.05
CA GLY A 41 -3.26 8.43 5.79
C GLY A 41 -4.50 7.73 5.28
N LEU A 42 -4.97 8.10 4.09
CA LEU A 42 -5.94 7.27 3.37
C LEU A 42 -5.32 5.88 3.29
N PHE A 43 -6.05 4.85 3.71
CA PHE A 43 -5.58 3.48 3.56
C PHE A 43 -5.29 3.24 2.09
N ARG A 44 -4.04 2.86 1.79
CA ARG A 44 -3.60 2.45 0.46
C ARG A 44 -3.16 1.01 0.59
N PHE A 45 -3.81 0.13 -0.17
CA PHE A 45 -3.38 -1.24 -0.30
C PHE A 45 -2.04 -1.25 -1.05
N ASN A 46 -1.02 -1.87 -0.46
CA ASN A 46 0.26 -2.04 -1.13
C ASN A 46 0.22 -3.33 -1.96
N ARG A 47 0.16 -3.19 -3.29
CA ARG A 47 0.04 -4.34 -4.20
C ARG A 47 1.29 -5.21 -4.21
N SER A 48 2.47 -4.65 -3.97
CA SER A 48 3.72 -5.43 -3.99
C SER A 48 3.72 -6.55 -2.95
N LEU A 49 2.94 -6.42 -1.87
CA LEU A 49 2.76 -7.48 -0.88
C LEU A 49 2.15 -8.76 -1.46
N THR A 50 1.34 -8.66 -2.51
CA THR A 50 0.72 -9.84 -3.16
C THR A 50 1.67 -10.62 -4.06
N GLU A 51 2.80 -10.02 -4.43
CA GLU A 51 3.80 -10.61 -5.32
C GLU A 51 4.88 -11.37 -4.53
N GLN A 52 4.86 -11.27 -3.19
CA GLN A 52 5.85 -11.85 -2.30
C GLN A 52 5.29 -13.14 -1.69
N GLU A 53 5.81 -14.28 -2.10
CA GLU A 53 5.37 -15.60 -1.59
C GLU A 53 5.49 -15.70 -0.06
N GLU A 54 6.52 -15.09 0.52
CA GLU A 54 6.73 -15.04 1.97
C GLU A 54 5.57 -14.36 2.69
N VAL A 55 5.02 -13.28 2.11
CA VAL A 55 3.88 -12.56 2.69
C VAL A 55 2.62 -13.41 2.64
N THR A 56 2.39 -14.11 1.52
CA THR A 56 1.28 -15.06 1.40
C THR A 56 1.38 -16.16 2.46
N ARG A 57 2.57 -16.73 2.66
CA ARG A 57 2.79 -17.75 3.69
C ARG A 57 2.52 -17.21 5.10
N ILE A 58 2.99 -16.01 5.42
CA ILE A 58 2.73 -15.36 6.73
C ILE A 58 1.23 -15.19 6.97
N VAL A 59 0.49 -14.75 5.96
CA VAL A 59 -0.97 -14.58 6.07
C VAL A 59 -1.66 -15.92 6.29
N ASP A 60 -1.27 -16.96 5.53
CA ASP A 60 -1.86 -18.29 5.65
C ASP A 60 -1.63 -18.92 7.04
N GLU A 61 -0.38 -18.88 7.51
CA GLU A 61 0.00 -19.36 8.85
C GLU A 61 -0.75 -18.60 9.96
N SER A 62 -0.80 -17.26 9.86
CA SER A 62 -1.46 -16.41 10.86
C SER A 62 -2.98 -16.60 10.87
N TRP A 63 -3.59 -16.83 9.71
CA TRP A 63 -5.04 -17.00 9.58
C TRP A 63 -5.54 -18.35 10.12
N HIS A 64 -4.72 -19.39 9.95
CA HIS A 64 -5.02 -20.76 10.36
C HIS A 64 -4.45 -21.13 11.74
N HIS A 65 -3.70 -20.23 12.39
CA HIS A 65 -3.07 -20.45 13.69
C HIS A 65 -4.01 -21.02 14.76
N SER A 66 -5.23 -20.49 14.87
CA SER A 66 -6.24 -20.99 15.80
C SER A 66 -7.64 -20.93 15.17
N PRO A 67 -8.40 -22.05 15.15
CA PRO A 67 -9.76 -22.07 14.65
C PRO A 67 -10.75 -21.38 15.59
N LEU A 68 -10.37 -21.18 16.86
CA LEU A 68 -11.22 -20.57 17.89
C LEU A 68 -11.12 -19.04 17.92
N ASP A 69 -10.14 -18.47 17.22
CA ASP A 69 -9.92 -17.03 17.20
C ASP A 69 -11.02 -16.32 16.41
N SER A 70 -11.48 -15.19 16.96
CA SER A 70 -12.36 -14.29 16.22
C SER A 70 -11.67 -13.77 14.96
N VAL A 71 -12.47 -13.43 13.93
CA VAL A 71 -11.95 -12.83 12.69
C VAL A 71 -11.08 -11.60 12.97
N ILE A 72 -11.44 -10.79 13.96
CA ILE A 72 -10.67 -9.60 14.36
C ILE A 72 -9.28 -9.99 14.89
N GLN A 73 -9.20 -11.04 15.71
CA GLN A 73 -7.90 -11.55 16.20
C GLN A 73 -7.04 -12.06 15.05
N LYS A 74 -7.62 -12.86 14.15
CA LYS A 74 -6.92 -13.36 12.96
C LYS A 74 -6.36 -12.24 12.09
N LEU A 75 -7.17 -11.20 11.82
CA LEU A 75 -6.74 -10.02 11.08
C LEU A 75 -5.62 -9.25 11.80
N ASN A 76 -5.68 -9.14 13.12
CA ASN A 76 -4.64 -8.50 13.91
C ASN A 76 -3.32 -9.27 13.88
N GLU A 77 -3.37 -10.61 13.93
CA GLU A 77 -2.16 -11.44 13.81
C GLU A 77 -1.55 -11.36 12.41
N CYS A 78 -2.36 -11.45 11.35
CA CYS A 78 -1.89 -11.22 9.99
C CYS A 78 -1.21 -9.86 9.84
N ARG A 79 -1.83 -8.81 10.38
CA ARG A 79 -1.27 -7.44 10.37
C ARG A 79 0.08 -7.38 11.09
N LYS A 80 0.21 -7.99 12.27
CA LYS A 80 1.48 -8.03 13.02
C LYS A 80 2.56 -8.76 12.23
N GLY A 81 2.24 -9.91 11.64
CA GLY A 81 3.14 -10.70 10.81
C GLY A 81 3.68 -9.90 9.62
N ILE A 82 2.79 -9.27 8.85
CA ILE A 82 3.17 -8.43 7.70
C ILE A 82 4.06 -7.25 8.13
N ILE A 83 3.72 -6.56 9.24
CA ILE A 83 4.53 -5.43 9.74
C ILE A 83 5.93 -5.90 10.16
N LYS A 84 6.04 -7.07 10.81
CA LYS A 84 7.32 -7.63 11.24
C LYS A 84 8.19 -7.95 10.02
N TRP A 85 7.64 -8.68 9.05
CA TRP A 85 8.32 -9.02 7.81
C TRP A 85 8.79 -7.78 7.04
N ALA A 86 7.93 -6.77 6.90
CA ALA A 86 8.29 -5.54 6.18
C ALA A 86 9.47 -4.81 6.84
N LYS A 87 9.54 -4.81 8.18
CA LYS A 87 10.69 -4.23 8.91
C LYS A 87 11.97 -5.04 8.68
N GLU A 88 11.88 -6.36 8.71
CA GLU A 88 13.03 -7.24 8.45
C GLU A 88 13.56 -7.04 7.03
N GLN A 89 12.69 -6.99 6.04
CA GLN A 89 13.08 -6.72 4.65
C GLN A 89 13.74 -5.35 4.45
N GLN A 90 13.24 -4.31 5.14
CA GLN A 90 13.85 -2.98 5.09
C GLN A 90 15.26 -2.99 5.71
N VAL A 91 15.45 -3.70 6.82
CA VAL A 91 16.78 -3.85 7.45
C VAL A 91 17.73 -4.59 6.51
N GLN A 92 17.31 -5.70 5.90
CA GLN A 92 18.14 -6.45 4.95
C GLN A 92 18.52 -5.60 3.73
N SER A 93 17.57 -4.87 3.15
CA SER A 93 17.83 -3.97 2.03
C SER A 93 18.87 -2.90 2.37
N ASN A 94 18.79 -2.31 3.57
CA ASN A 94 19.77 -1.33 4.02
C ASN A 94 21.19 -1.91 4.20
N LEU A 95 21.29 -3.15 4.67
CA LEU A 95 22.59 -3.84 4.82
C LEU A 95 23.23 -4.11 3.45
N VAL A 96 22.44 -4.56 2.47
CA VAL A 96 22.92 -4.80 1.10
C VAL A 96 23.47 -3.52 0.47
N ILE A 97 22.77 -2.39 0.65
CA ILE A 97 23.22 -1.08 0.14
C ILE A 97 24.55 -0.65 0.77
N GLN A 98 24.77 -0.92 2.06
CA GLN A 98 26.02 -0.55 2.76
C GLN A 98 27.23 -1.41 2.36
N GLN A 99 26.99 -2.59 1.78
CA GLN A 99 28.04 -3.48 1.30
C GLN A 99 28.38 -3.28 -0.18
N SER A 100 27.66 -2.39 -0.87
CA SER A 100 27.78 -2.10 -2.30
C SER A 100 28.70 -0.91 -2.59
#